data_AF-A0A967PZK2-F1
#
_entry.id   AF-A0A967PZK2-F1
#
_cell.length_a   1.000
_cell.length_b   1.000
_cell.length_c   1.000
_cell.angle_alpha   90.00
_cell.angle_beta   90.00
_cell.angle_gamma   90.00
#
_symmetry.space_group_name_H-M   'P 1'
#
loop_
_entity.id
_entity.type
_entity.pdbx_description
1 polymer ?
#
loop_
_entity_poly.entity_id
_entity_poly.type
_entity_poly.pdbx_seq_one_letter_code
_entity_poly.pdbx_strand_id
1 'polypeptide(L)' 'DYREGRLSLLQTLPSGASLSLEYSTRRESSNNTTRLFEPSYDNEWEVALTQPLLRNFGRTATEQNLLF' A
#
# COMPACT_ATOMS: atom_id res chain seq x y z
N ASP A 1 3.13 19.38 18.74
CA ASP A 1 2.15 19.13 17.66
C ASP A 1 2.67 18.09 16.70
N TYR A 2 1.85 17.12 16.30
CA TYR A 2 2.21 16.16 15.26
C TYR A 2 1.42 16.52 14.00
N ARG A 3 2.09 16.54 12.84
CA ARG A 3 1.39 16.70 11.55
C ARG A 3 1.44 15.36 10.84
N GLU A 4 0.27 14.84 10.52
CA GLU A 4 0.11 13.58 9.79
C GLU A 4 -0.58 13.85 8.46
N GLY A 5 -0.06 13.26 7.39
CA GLY A 5 -0.68 13.23 6.07
C GLY A 5 -0.82 11.79 5.61
N ARG A 6 -1.99 11.46 5.05
CA ARG A 6 -2.26 10.13 4.50
C ARG A 6 -2.87 10.26 3.10
N LEU A 7 -2.34 9.49 2.16
CA LEU A 7 -2.91 9.30 0.82
C LEU A 7 -3.20 7.81 0.64
N SER A 8 -4.36 7.49 0.10
CA SER A 8 -4.74 6.11 -0.22
C SER A 8 -5.35 6.04 -1.61
N LEU A 9 -4.97 5.00 -2.35
CA LEU A 9 -5.54 4.65 -3.63
C LEU A 9 -5.95 3.19 -3.59
N LEU A 10 -7.23 2.92 -3.88
CA LEU A 10 -7.77 1.58 -4.03
C LEU A 10 -8.32 1.42 -5.45
N GLN A 11 -7.83 0.42 -6.16
CA GLN A 11 -8.26 0.12 -7.52
C GLN A 11 -8.61 -1.35 -7.68
N THR A 12 -9.81 -1.61 -8.22
CA THR A 12 -10.20 -2.95 -8.67
C THR A 12 -9.72 -3.17 -10.09
N LEU A 13 -9.03 -4.29 -10.33
CA LEU A 13 -8.52 -4.70 -11.63
C LEU A 13 -9.55 -5.56 -12.38
N PRO A 14 -9.50 -5.62 -13.73
CA PRO A 14 -10.40 -6.46 -14.52
C PRO A 14 -10.35 -7.96 -14.17
N SER A 15 -9.25 -8.44 -13.58
CA SER A 15 -9.12 -9.81 -13.07
C SER A 15 -9.91 -10.08 -11.78
N GLY A 16 -10.55 -9.05 -11.20
CA GLY A 16 -11.19 -9.12 -9.88
C GLY A 16 -10.20 -8.95 -8.71
N ALA A 17 -8.91 -8.75 -8.99
CA ALA A 17 -7.93 -8.42 -7.98
C ALA A 17 -8.06 -6.97 -7.50
N SER A 18 -7.66 -6.71 -6.25
CA SER A 18 -7.63 -5.37 -5.67
C SER A 18 -6.18 -4.93 -5.48
N LEU A 19 -5.84 -3.76 -6.00
CA LEU A 19 -4.58 -3.07 -5.77
C LEU A 19 -4.82 -1.94 -4.77
N SER A 20 -4.10 -1.94 -3.65
CA SER A 20 -4.05 -0.83 -2.70
C SER A 20 -2.66 -0.23 -2.64
N LEU A 21 -2.63 1.09 -2.58
CA LEU A 21 -1.44 1.88 -2.34
C LEU A 21 -1.75 2.86 -1.21
N GLU A 22 -1.02 2.77 -0.11
CA GLU A 22 -1.11 3.73 0.99
C GLU A 22 0.23 4.44 1.15
N TYR A 23 0.15 5.74 1.40
CA TYR A 23 1.28 6.58 1.75
C TYR A 23 0.92 7.33 3.02
N SER A 24 1.78 7.23 4.02
CA SER A 24 1.68 8.03 5.23
C SER A 24 2.98 8.83 5.44
N THR A 25 2.80 10.07 5.89
CA THR A 25 3.91 10.95 6.26
C THR A 25 3.60 11.57 7.61
N ARG A 26 4.53 11.43 8.55
CA ARG A 26 4.40 11.96 9.90
C ARG A 26 5.59 12.86 10.18
N ARG A 27 5.29 14.11 10.54
CA ARG A 27 6.28 15.06 11.06
C ARG A 27 6.10 15.20 12.56
N GLU A 28 7.14 14.85 13.31
CA GLU A 28 7.18 15.18 14.74
C GLU A 28 7.60 16.64 14.94
N SER A 29 6.71 17.48 15.51
CA SER A 29 7.07 18.82 15.98
C SER A 29 7.18 18.81 17.51
N SER A 30 8.42 18.84 18.00
CA SER A 30 8.74 19.01 19.42
C SER A 30 8.86 20.49 19.76
N ASN A 31 8.22 20.93 20.87
CA ASN A 31 8.31 22.31 21.38
C ASN A 31 9.66 22.62 22.09
N ASN A 32 10.67 21.76 21.91
CA ASN A 32 11.98 21.95 22.51
C ASN A 32 12.84 22.85 21.59
N THR A 33 13.40 23.93 22.13
CA THR A 33 14.16 24.95 21.37
C THR A 33 15.36 24.39 20.60
N THR A 34 15.89 23.23 21.02
CA THR A 34 16.96 22.49 20.33
C THR A 34 16.49 21.66 19.13
N ARG A 35 15.21 21.28 19.04
CA ARG A 35 14.64 20.50 17.92
C ARG A 35 13.93 21.36 16.86
N LEU A 36 13.86 22.68 17.05
CA LEU A 36 13.33 23.61 16.04
C LEU A 36 14.09 23.53 14.70
N PHE A 37 15.37 23.15 14.74
CA PHE A 37 16.24 23.04 13.57
C PHE A 37 16.39 21.61 13.03
N GLU A 38 15.72 20.62 13.63
CA GLU A 38 15.92 19.21 13.30
C GLU A 38 14.58 18.44 13.31
N PRO A 39 13.70 18.69 12.31
CA PRO A 39 12.43 17.97 12.18
C PRO A 39 12.67 16.52 11.74
N SER A 40 12.08 15.56 12.46
CA SER A 40 12.01 14.15 12.02
C SER A 40 10.79 13.94 11.14
N TYR A 41 10.99 13.31 9.98
CA TYR A 41 9.93 12.90 9.05
C TYR A 41 9.97 11.38 8.91
N ASP A 42 8.89 10.73 9.34
CA ASP A 42 8.66 9.31 9.10
C ASP A 42 7.76 9.18 7.88
N ASN A 43 8.19 8.44 6.86
CA ASN A 43 7.41 8.20 5.65
C ASN A 43 7.25 6.69 5.45
N GLU A 44 6.02 6.24 5.22
CA GLU A 44 5.71 4.84 5.02
C GLU A 44 4.91 4.68 3.73
N TRP A 45 5.29 3.68 2.94
CA TRP A 45 4.60 3.28 1.73
C TRP A 45 4.17 1.83 1.86
N GLU A 46 2.88 1.57 1.70
CA GLU A 46 2.31 0.24 1.66
C GLU A 46 1.73 -0.03 0.27
N VAL A 47 2.09 -1.18 -0.31
CA VAL A 47 1.54 -1.65 -1.57
C VAL A 47 1.04 -3.06 -1.37
N ALA A 48 -0.25 -3.29 -1.61
CA ALA A 48 -0.83 -4.63 -1.54
C ALA A 48 -1.59 -4.97 -2.82
N LEU A 49 -1.40 -6.19 -3.30
CA LEU A 49 -2.16 -6.79 -4.38
C LEU A 49 -2.88 -8.02 -3.84
N THR A 50 -4.21 -7.92 -3.71
CA THR A 50 -5.05 -9.03 -3.27
C THR A 50 -5.71 -9.67 -4.48
N GLN A 51 -5.26 -10.87 -4.86
CA GLN A 51 -5.93 -11.68 -5.88
C GLN A 51 -6.89 -12.65 -5.19
N PRO A 52 -8.21 -12.59 -5.48
CA PRO A 52 -9.10 -13.65 -5.03
C PRO A 52 -8.63 -14.97 -5.67
N LEU A 53 -8.36 -15.98 -4.84
CA LEU A 53 -8.21 -17.36 -5.33
C LEU A 53 -9.48 -17.71 -6.11
N LEU A 54 -9.31 -18.34 -7.28
CA LEU A 54 -10.33 -18.66 -8.29
C LEU A 54 -11.64 -19.18 -7.67
N ARG A 55 -12.50 -18.29 -7.16
CA ARG A 55 -13.85 -18.63 -6.75
C ARG A 55 -14.67 -18.60 -8.03
N ASN A 56 -14.78 -19.77 -8.66
CA ASN A 56 -15.61 -20.09 -9.84
C ASN A 56 -15.01 -19.86 -11.23
N PHE A 57 -13.72 -19.60 -11.40
CA PHE A 57 -13.09 -19.89 -12.68
C PHE A 57 -12.89 -21.39 -12.75
N GLY A 58 -13.77 -22.07 -13.49
CA GLY A 58 -13.65 -23.51 -13.77
C GLY A 58 -12.25 -23.90 -14.24
N ARG A 59 -12.00 -25.21 -14.27
CA ARG A 59 -10.70 -25.91 -14.48
C ARG A 59 -9.75 -25.38 -15.58
N THR A 60 -10.17 -24.43 -16.41
CA THR A 60 -9.47 -23.91 -17.58
C THR A 60 -8.22 -23.09 -17.26
N ALA A 61 -8.11 -22.44 -16.10
CA ALA A 61 -6.90 -21.70 -15.73
C ALA A 61 -5.70 -22.61 -15.33
N THR A 62 -5.95 -23.90 -15.12
CA THR A 62 -4.92 -24.90 -14.75
C THR A 62 -4.36 -25.65 -15.97
N GLU A 63 -4.84 -25.37 -17.19
CA GLU A 63 -4.39 -26.04 -18.43
C GLU A 63 -3.33 -25.27 -19.23
N GLN A 64 -2.64 -24.29 -18.62
CA GLN A 64 -1.36 -23.87 -19.20
C GLN A 64 -0.28 -24.88 -18.78
N ASN A 65 -0.11 -25.86 -19.66
CA ASN A 65 0.91 -26.89 -19.63
C ASN A 65 2.28 -26.23 -19.38
N LEU A 66 2.82 -26.38 -18.18
CA LEU A 66 4.23 -26.10 -17.88
C LEU A 66 5.05 -27.18 -18.59
N LEU A 67 5.27 -26.99 -19.89
CA LEU A 67 6.25 -27.76 -20.63
C LEU A 67 7.60 -27.06 -20.46
N PHE A 68 8.48 -27.74 -19.73
CA PHE A 68 9.91 -27.44 -19.58
C PHE A 68 10.64 -27.66 -20.91
#